data_AF-A0A0N1PIU6-F1
#
_entry.id   AF-A0A0N1PIU6-F1
#
_cell.length_a   1.000
_cell.length_b   1.000
_cell.length_c   1.000
_cell.angle_alpha   90.00
_cell.angle_beta   90.00
_cell.angle_gamma   90.00
#
_symmetry.space_group_name_H-M   'P 1'
#
loop_
_entity.id
_entity.type
_entity.pdbx_description
1 polymer ?
#
loop_
_entity_poly.entity_id
_entity_poly.type
_entity_poly.pdbx_seq_one_letter_code
_entity_poly.pdbx_strand_id
1 'polypeptide(L)'
;MRVLGYPQAISMESFRSANWALLEPCVRWLAARLDPDVTLAGSGDTLEGRVAFVSHALELFVGVFHSLGNVKLSGKRVYGADGWAVRELLKAGRLLRDALRAPPPDDMRPHNAILSYDVTAKISEIKRARSLATEITAQGAFLYDLLAKEANNKASYRL
;
A
#
# COMPACT_ATOMS: atom_id res chain seq x y z
N MET A 1 7.73 -2.59 -19.13
CA MET A 1 8.01 -1.14 -19.07
C MET A 1 7.22 -0.36 -20.11
N ARG A 2 7.38 -0.60 -21.42
CA ARG A 2 6.62 0.11 -22.48
C ARG A 2 5.10 0.02 -22.34
N VAL A 3 4.59 -1.16 -21.96
CA VAL A 3 3.16 -1.41 -21.69
C VAL A 3 2.61 -0.55 -20.53
N LEU A 4 3.45 -0.08 -19.62
CA LEU A 4 3.07 0.82 -18.52
C LEU A 4 3.17 2.30 -18.91
N GLY A 5 3.63 2.62 -20.13
CA GLY A 5 3.81 3.99 -20.61
C GLY A 5 5.14 4.64 -20.21
N TYR A 6 6.18 3.86 -19.91
CA TYR A 6 7.51 4.43 -19.66
C TYR A 6 8.05 5.10 -20.96
N PRO A 7 8.48 6.38 -20.90
CA PRO A 7 8.75 7.18 -22.10
C PRO A 7 10.00 6.75 -22.88
N GLN A 8 10.98 6.13 -22.22
CA GLN A 8 12.25 5.77 -22.84
C GLN A 8 12.29 4.28 -23.23
N ALA A 9 12.83 3.98 -24.40
CA ALA A 9 13.04 2.59 -24.81
C ALA A 9 14.18 1.97 -24.00
N ILE A 10 13.86 0.94 -23.21
CA ILE A 10 14.85 0.15 -22.47
C ILE A 10 15.13 -1.13 -23.26
N SER A 11 16.37 -1.32 -23.68
CA SER A 11 16.83 -2.57 -24.27
C SER A 11 17.58 -3.42 -23.25
N MET A 12 17.53 -4.75 -23.39
CA MET A 12 18.36 -5.65 -22.57
C MET A 12 19.85 -5.46 -22.86
N GLU A 13 20.21 -4.98 -24.05
CA GLU A 13 21.61 -4.77 -24.45
C GLU A 13 22.27 -3.62 -23.69
N SER A 14 21.49 -2.60 -23.33
CA SER A 14 21.94 -1.46 -22.52
C SER A 14 22.33 -1.85 -21.09
N PHE A 15 22.02 -3.08 -20.66
CA PHE A 15 22.27 -3.63 -19.33
C PHE A 15 23.21 -4.84 -19.35
N ARG A 16 24.01 -5.02 -20.42
CA ARG A 16 25.10 -6.03 -20.46
C ARG A 16 26.17 -5.77 -19.40
N SER A 17 26.31 -4.51 -18.99
CA SER A 17 27.09 -4.06 -17.83
C SER A 17 26.20 -3.18 -16.93
N ALA A 18 26.70 -2.85 -15.73
CA ALA A 18 25.99 -1.99 -14.80
C ALA A 18 25.70 -0.61 -15.43
N ASN A 19 24.41 -0.25 -15.51
CA ASN A 19 23.93 0.97 -16.13
C ASN A 19 22.97 1.72 -15.20
N TRP A 20 23.55 2.48 -14.27
CA TRP A 20 22.82 3.30 -13.31
C TRP A 20 22.06 4.45 -13.96
N ALA A 21 22.64 5.06 -15.00
CA ALA A 21 22.02 6.17 -15.73
C ALA A 21 20.65 5.79 -16.32
N LEU A 22 20.44 4.53 -16.69
CA LEU A 22 19.13 4.03 -17.12
C LEU A 22 18.31 3.46 -15.96
N LEU A 23 18.93 2.76 -15.02
CA LEU A 23 18.21 2.13 -13.90
C LEU A 23 17.49 3.17 -13.02
N GLU A 24 18.19 4.22 -12.64
CA GLU A 24 17.73 5.20 -11.66
C GLU A 24 16.46 5.94 -12.13
N PRO A 25 16.40 6.50 -13.35
CA PRO A 25 15.16 7.05 -13.90
C PRO A 25 14.02 6.02 -13.99
N CYS A 26 14.33 4.75 -14.30
CA CYS A 26 13.30 3.70 -14.34
C CYS A 26 12.68 3.45 -12.97
N VAL A 27 13.51 3.36 -11.94
CA VAL A 27 13.07 3.11 -10.57
C VAL A 27 12.28 4.29 -10.01
N ARG A 28 12.75 5.53 -10.23
CA ARG A 28 11.99 6.73 -9.82
C ARG A 28 10.65 6.82 -10.54
N TRP A 29 10.61 6.51 -11.83
CA TRP A 29 9.36 6.51 -12.58
C TRP A 29 8.38 5.45 -12.05
N LEU A 30 8.86 4.26 -11.67
CA LEU A 30 8.03 3.25 -11.02
C LEU A 30 7.54 3.70 -9.65
N ALA A 31 8.40 4.34 -8.85
CA ALA A 31 8.04 4.87 -7.54
C ALA A 31 6.96 5.95 -7.64
N ALA A 32 7.12 6.91 -8.55
CA ALA A 32 6.13 7.97 -8.82
C ALA A 32 4.78 7.44 -9.33
N ARG A 33 4.73 6.20 -9.84
CA ARG A 33 3.48 5.53 -10.21
C ARG A 33 2.75 4.89 -9.04
N LEU A 34 3.47 4.61 -7.95
CA LEU A 34 2.90 4.06 -6.72
C LEU A 34 2.48 5.19 -5.79
N ASP A 35 3.34 6.19 -5.64
CA ASP A 35 3.10 7.38 -4.84
C ASP A 35 3.76 8.57 -5.56
N PRO A 36 3.00 9.53 -6.10
CA PRO A 36 3.57 10.65 -6.83
C PRO A 36 4.29 11.68 -5.94
N ASP A 37 4.06 11.64 -4.62
CA ASP A 37 4.75 12.54 -3.67
C ASP A 37 6.08 11.94 -3.19
N VAL A 38 6.35 10.67 -3.50
CA VAL A 38 7.57 10.03 -3.02
C VAL A 38 8.81 10.52 -3.77
N THR A 39 9.82 10.92 -2.98
CA THR A 39 11.14 11.27 -3.48
C THR A 39 12.15 10.27 -2.96
N LEU A 40 12.72 9.47 -3.86
CA LEU A 40 13.78 8.52 -3.51
C LEU A 40 15.08 9.27 -3.24
N ALA A 41 15.61 9.15 -2.01
CA ALA A 41 16.91 9.73 -1.65
C ALA A 41 18.07 8.93 -2.26
N GLY A 42 19.19 9.60 -2.52
CA GLY A 42 20.39 9.01 -3.12
C GLY A 42 20.40 9.06 -4.66
N SER A 43 21.57 8.83 -5.24
CA SER A 43 21.82 8.80 -6.69
C SER A 43 22.82 7.71 -7.08
N GLY A 44 22.88 7.40 -8.37
CA GLY A 44 23.80 6.44 -8.98
C GLY A 44 25.25 6.91 -9.05
N ASP A 45 25.57 8.13 -8.61
CA ASP A 45 26.88 8.76 -8.80
C ASP A 45 27.93 8.25 -7.81
N THR A 46 27.51 7.98 -6.57
CA THR A 46 28.39 7.51 -5.49
C THR A 46 27.96 6.13 -4.97
N LEU A 47 28.88 5.39 -4.35
CA LEU A 47 28.55 4.09 -3.75
C LEU A 47 27.51 4.23 -2.63
N GLU A 48 27.70 5.23 -1.76
CA GLU A 48 26.75 5.53 -0.68
C GLU A 48 25.39 5.94 -1.22
N GLY A 49 25.36 6.79 -2.26
CA GLY A 49 24.14 7.20 -2.94
C GLY A 49 23.37 6.03 -3.53
N ARG A 50 24.06 5.06 -4.14
CA ARG A 50 23.44 3.85 -4.70
C ARG A 50 22.82 2.98 -3.62
N VAL A 51 23.48 2.82 -2.49
CA VAL A 51 22.94 2.05 -1.36
C VAL A 51 21.69 2.73 -0.81
N ALA A 52 21.75 4.04 -0.55
CA ALA A 52 20.61 4.81 -0.07
C ALA A 52 19.41 4.76 -1.05
N PHE A 53 19.69 4.87 -2.35
CA PHE A 53 18.68 4.80 -3.41
C PHE A 53 17.98 3.45 -3.45
N VAL A 54 18.76 2.36 -3.43
CA VAL A 54 18.21 1.00 -3.50
C VAL A 54 17.44 0.65 -2.23
N SER A 55 17.93 1.03 -1.05
CA SER A 55 17.23 0.79 0.21
C SER A 55 15.86 1.47 0.23
N HIS A 56 15.78 2.77 -0.06
CA HIS A 56 14.50 3.48 -0.13
C HIS A 56 13.56 2.91 -1.19
N ALA A 57 14.08 2.57 -2.37
CA ALA A 57 13.26 1.99 -3.43
C ALA A 57 12.65 0.64 -3.00
N LEU A 58 13.42 -0.19 -2.31
CA LEU A 58 12.94 -1.48 -1.81
C LEU A 58 11.92 -1.31 -0.70
N GLU A 59 12.13 -0.40 0.25
CA GLU A 59 11.18 -0.14 1.33
C GLU A 59 9.81 0.27 0.76
N LEU A 60 9.81 1.18 -0.21
CA LEU A 60 8.60 1.60 -0.92
C LEU A 60 7.93 0.42 -1.64
N PHE A 61 8.69 -0.30 -2.47
CA PHE A 61 8.15 -1.41 -3.25
C PHE A 61 7.65 -2.55 -2.38
N VAL A 62 8.37 -2.91 -1.32
CA VAL A 62 7.94 -3.95 -0.38
C VAL A 62 6.67 -3.51 0.34
N GLY A 63 6.60 -2.27 0.84
CA GLY A 63 5.40 -1.76 1.50
C GLY A 63 4.14 -1.88 0.64
N VAL A 64 4.23 -1.47 -0.63
CA VAL A 64 3.06 -1.50 -1.53
C VAL A 64 2.78 -2.90 -2.08
N PHE A 65 3.80 -3.64 -2.53
CA PHE A 65 3.60 -4.95 -3.15
C PHE A 65 3.34 -6.07 -2.16
N HIS A 66 3.73 -5.93 -0.88
CA HIS A 66 3.39 -6.93 0.14
C HIS A 66 1.86 -7.08 0.29
N SER A 67 1.10 -6.00 0.12
CA SER A 67 -0.37 -6.05 0.12
C SER A 67 -0.97 -6.68 -1.14
N LEU A 68 -0.20 -6.79 -2.23
CA LEU A 68 -0.69 -7.16 -3.57
C LEU A 68 -0.25 -8.55 -4.04
N GLY A 69 0.58 -9.23 -3.25
CA GLY A 69 1.11 -10.55 -3.57
C GLY A 69 2.59 -10.59 -3.23
N ASN A 70 2.94 -11.43 -2.25
CA ASN A 70 4.24 -11.63 -1.58
C ASN A 70 5.48 -11.70 -2.51
N VAL A 71 5.80 -10.62 -3.22
CA VAL A 71 6.91 -10.54 -4.16
C VAL A 71 8.15 -10.01 -3.45
N LYS A 72 9.19 -10.83 -3.49
CA LYS A 72 10.51 -10.51 -2.96
C LYS A 72 11.40 -9.93 -4.06
N LEU A 73 11.65 -8.63 -4.00
CA LEU A 73 12.64 -7.96 -4.85
C LEU A 73 14.03 -8.13 -4.23
N SER A 74 15.02 -8.48 -5.05
CA SER A 74 16.41 -8.63 -4.58
C SER A 74 17.15 -7.31 -4.66
N GLY A 75 17.39 -6.66 -3.51
CA GLY A 75 18.16 -5.42 -3.45
C GLY A 75 19.56 -5.51 -4.03
N LYS A 76 20.25 -6.64 -3.80
CA LYS A 76 21.56 -6.91 -4.40
C LYS A 76 21.52 -6.86 -5.93
N ARG A 77 20.46 -7.42 -6.54
CA ARG A 77 20.30 -7.42 -8.01
C ARG A 77 19.91 -6.05 -8.52
N VAL A 78 19.05 -5.33 -7.82
CA VAL A 78 18.71 -3.94 -8.18
C VAL A 78 19.95 -3.05 -8.14
N TYR A 79 20.77 -3.17 -7.09
CA TYR A 79 22.06 -2.47 -6.97
C TYR A 79 23.06 -2.85 -8.06
N GLY A 80 23.01 -4.07 -8.60
CA GLY A 80 23.86 -4.48 -9.72
C GLY A 80 23.66 -3.63 -10.98
N ALA A 81 22.49 -3.01 -11.14
CA ALA A 81 22.12 -2.18 -12.29
C ALA A 81 22.38 -2.85 -13.65
N ASP A 82 22.38 -4.16 -13.71
CA ASP A 82 22.66 -4.98 -14.88
C ASP A 82 21.39 -5.69 -15.38
N GLY A 83 21.53 -6.66 -16.27
CA GLY A 83 20.39 -7.43 -16.79
C GLY A 83 19.57 -8.12 -15.69
N TRP A 84 20.14 -8.43 -14.52
CA TRP A 84 19.40 -8.98 -13.38
C TRP A 84 18.54 -7.91 -12.71
N ALA A 85 19.03 -6.68 -12.59
CA ALA A 85 18.24 -5.55 -12.11
C ALA A 85 16.97 -5.36 -12.96
N VAL A 86 17.10 -5.42 -14.29
CA VAL A 86 15.96 -5.32 -15.21
C VAL A 86 14.91 -6.41 -14.94
N ARG A 87 15.36 -7.65 -14.69
CA ARG A 87 14.44 -8.75 -14.36
C ARG A 87 13.69 -8.51 -13.06
N GLU A 88 14.33 -7.93 -12.05
CA GLU A 88 13.67 -7.54 -10.79
C GLU A 88 12.67 -6.40 -11.03
N LEU A 89 13.03 -5.36 -11.79
CA LEU A 89 12.11 -4.26 -12.13
C LEU A 89 10.89 -4.72 -12.93
N LEU A 90 11.05 -5.73 -13.79
CA LEU A 90 9.92 -6.31 -14.51
C LEU A 90 8.94 -7.06 -13.58
N LYS A 91 9.39 -7.56 -12.42
CA LYS A 91 8.46 -8.12 -11.41
C LYS A 91 7.60 -7.00 -10.82
N ALA A 92 8.22 -5.91 -10.37
CA ALA A 92 7.52 -4.73 -9.87
C ALA A 92 6.54 -4.16 -10.90
N GLY A 93 6.97 -4.03 -12.16
CA GLY A 93 6.10 -3.56 -13.23
C GLY A 93 4.94 -4.50 -13.57
N ARG A 94 5.12 -5.82 -13.43
CA ARG A 94 4.01 -6.79 -13.59
C ARG A 94 2.98 -6.64 -12.49
N LEU A 95 3.42 -6.56 -11.23
CA LEU A 95 2.51 -6.33 -10.10
C LEU A 95 1.74 -5.02 -10.23
N LEU A 96 2.43 -3.94 -10.59
CA LEU A 96 1.78 -2.65 -10.82
C LEU A 96 0.71 -2.76 -11.92
N ARG A 97 1.03 -3.42 -13.04
CA ARG A 97 0.05 -3.65 -14.12
C ARG A 97 -1.14 -4.47 -13.62
N ASP A 98 -0.88 -5.53 -12.87
CA ASP A 98 -1.91 -6.46 -12.42
C ASP A 98 -2.81 -5.79 -11.37
N ALA A 99 -2.25 -4.97 -10.48
CA ALA A 99 -2.99 -4.12 -9.55
C ALA A 99 -3.86 -3.08 -10.26
N LEU A 100 -3.34 -2.45 -11.33
CA LEU A 100 -4.12 -1.50 -12.14
C LEU A 100 -5.21 -2.17 -12.99
N ARG A 101 -5.11 -3.49 -13.24
CA ARG A 101 -6.07 -4.27 -14.04
C ARG A 101 -7.07 -5.07 -13.20
N ALA A 102 -6.77 -5.31 -11.93
CA ALA A 102 -7.67 -6.03 -11.05
C ALA A 102 -8.99 -5.25 -10.96
N PRO A 103 -10.15 -5.87 -11.25
CA PRO A 103 -11.42 -5.25 -10.92
C PRO A 103 -11.42 -4.97 -9.41
N PRO A 104 -11.97 -3.83 -8.97
CA PRO A 104 -12.17 -3.59 -7.55
C PRO A 104 -12.85 -4.83 -6.94
N PRO A 105 -12.38 -5.35 -5.79
CA PRO A 105 -13.10 -6.41 -5.08
C PRO A 105 -14.57 -6.02 -4.96
N ASP A 106 -15.50 -6.98 -5.00
CA ASP A 106 -16.95 -6.72 -4.95
C ASP A 106 -17.38 -5.99 -3.64
N ASP A 107 -16.48 -5.94 -2.64
CA ASP A 107 -16.58 -5.14 -1.40
C ASP A 107 -15.74 -3.84 -1.38
N MET A 108 -15.12 -3.44 -2.50
CA MET A 108 -14.26 -2.27 -2.62
C MET A 108 -14.67 -1.39 -3.80
N ARG A 109 -15.67 -0.54 -3.56
CA ARG A 109 -15.88 0.69 -4.32
C ARG A 109 -14.53 1.44 -4.53
N PRO A 110 -14.34 2.11 -5.67
CA PRO A 110 -13.06 2.26 -6.33
C PRO A 110 -12.09 3.10 -5.50
N HIS A 111 -10.99 2.49 -5.05
CA HIS A 111 -9.79 3.19 -4.60
C HIS A 111 -8.74 3.25 -5.72
N ASN A 112 -9.20 3.48 -6.96
CA ASN A 112 -8.35 3.93 -8.06
C ASN A 112 -8.41 5.45 -8.21
N ALA A 113 -8.41 6.13 -7.07
CA ALA A 113 -7.87 7.47 -6.91
C ALA A 113 -6.75 7.37 -5.87
N ILE A 114 -5.60 6.85 -6.30
CA ILE A 114 -4.34 7.28 -5.70
C ILE A 114 -4.37 8.81 -5.84
N LEU A 115 -4.40 9.52 -4.70
CA LEU A 115 -4.51 10.99 -4.52
C LEU A 115 -5.87 11.62 -4.15
N SER A 116 -6.65 11.00 -3.27
CA SER A 116 -7.38 11.85 -2.31
C SER A 116 -7.57 11.11 -0.98
N TYR A 117 -6.70 11.40 -0.03
CA TYR A 117 -6.91 11.09 1.38
C TYR A 117 -8.15 11.87 1.87
N ASP A 118 -9.33 11.25 1.78
CA ASP A 118 -10.58 11.87 2.21
C ASP A 118 -10.71 11.79 3.74
N VAL A 119 -10.12 12.79 4.39
CA VAL A 119 -10.26 13.08 5.83
C VAL A 119 -11.73 13.13 6.25
N THR A 120 -12.63 13.53 5.35
CA THR A 120 -14.07 13.70 5.65
C THR A 120 -14.79 12.37 5.74
N ALA A 121 -14.46 11.40 4.89
CA ALA A 121 -14.96 10.03 4.99
C ALA A 121 -14.56 9.40 6.33
N LYS A 122 -13.28 9.47 6.72
CA LYS A 122 -12.80 8.99 8.03
C LYS A 122 -13.47 9.70 9.21
N ILE A 123 -13.66 11.02 9.14
CA ILE A 123 -14.37 11.77 10.19
C ILE A 123 -15.83 11.31 10.30
N SER A 124 -16.49 11.04 9.18
CA SER A 124 -17.87 10.53 9.18
C SER A 124 -17.98 9.13 9.79
N GLU A 125 -16.99 8.26 9.53
CA GLU A 125 -16.91 6.93 10.13
C GLU A 125 -16.62 7.00 11.63
N ILE A 126 -15.71 7.88 12.07
CA ILE A 126 -15.44 8.11 13.49
C ILE A 126 -16.69 8.64 14.22
N LYS A 127 -17.45 9.55 13.59
CA LYS A 127 -18.72 10.06 14.14
C LYS A 127 -19.76 8.95 14.26
N ARG A 128 -19.89 8.10 13.23
CA ARG A 128 -20.79 6.93 13.26
C ARG A 128 -20.37 5.93 14.34
N ALA A 129 -19.08 5.62 14.46
CA ALA A 129 -18.56 4.71 15.48
C ALA A 129 -18.82 5.22 16.90
N ARG A 130 -18.64 6.54 17.15
CA ARG A 130 -19.01 7.15 18.44
C ARG A 130 -20.50 7.06 18.71
N SER A 131 -21.35 7.35 17.72
CA SER A 131 -22.80 7.25 17.85
C SER A 131 -23.22 5.83 18.23
N LEU A 132 -22.67 4.83 17.54
CA LEU A 132 -22.91 3.42 17.82
C LEU A 132 -22.45 3.02 19.22
N ALA A 133 -21.28 3.47 19.66
CA ALA A 133 -20.78 3.21 21.01
C ALA A 133 -21.69 3.82 22.09
N THR A 134 -22.21 5.03 21.88
CA THR A 134 -23.18 5.66 22.79
C THR A 134 -24.48 4.85 22.84
N GLU A 135 -24.99 4.40 21.69
CA GLU A 135 -26.21 3.61 21.61
C GLU A 135 -26.05 2.25 22.30
N ILE A 136 -24.93 1.55 22.07
CA ILE A 136 -24.60 0.29 22.76
C ILE A 136 -24.53 0.50 24.28
N THR A 137 -23.93 1.60 24.74
CA THR A 137 -23.84 1.90 26.17
C THR A 137 -25.22 2.19 26.76
N ALA A 138 -26.07 2.93 26.05
CA ALA A 138 -27.44 3.22 26.47
C ALA A 138 -28.31 1.95 26.51
N GLN A 139 -28.22 1.10 25.49
CA GLN A 139 -28.89 -0.20 25.45
C GLN A 139 -28.39 -1.13 26.56
N GLY A 140 -27.08 -1.11 26.86
CA GLY A 140 -26.48 -1.87 27.95
C GLY A 140 -27.02 -1.41 29.32
N ALA A 141 -27.10 -0.10 29.56
CA ALA A 141 -27.70 0.45 30.78
C ALA A 141 -29.20 0.12 30.89
N PHE A 142 -29.95 0.23 29.78
CA PHE A 142 -31.36 -0.11 29.74
C PHE A 142 -31.61 -1.60 30.01
N LEU A 143 -30.79 -2.48 29.43
CA LEU A 143 -30.85 -3.91 29.69
C LEU A 143 -30.48 -4.24 31.14
N TYR A 144 -29.47 -3.56 31.70
CA TYR A 144 -29.09 -3.70 33.10
C TYR A 144 -30.26 -3.34 34.03
N ASP A 145 -30.95 -2.24 33.76
CA ASP A 145 -32.14 -1.83 34.53
C ASP A 145 -33.31 -2.82 34.39
N LEU A 146 -33.52 -3.38 33.20
CA LEU A 146 -34.52 -4.44 32.98
C LEU A 146 -34.19 -5.73 33.73
N LEU A 147 -32.92 -6.16 33.71
CA LEU A 147 -32.44 -7.33 34.45
C LEU A 147 -32.52 -7.12 35.97
N ALA A 148 -32.22 -5.93 36.46
CA ALA A 148 -32.37 -5.58 37.87
C ALA A 148 -33.84 -5.67 38.33
N LYS A 149 -34.79 -5.28 37.45
CA LYS A 149 -36.23 -5.43 37.71
C LYS A 149 -36.70 -6.89 37.66
N GLU A 150 -36.06 -7.73 36.85
CA GLU A 150 -36.35 -9.17 36.79
C GLU A 150 -36.08 -9.88 38.12
N ALA A 151 -35.00 -9.51 38.83
CA ALA A 151 -34.69 -10.07 40.14
C ALA A 151 -35.77 -9.75 41.19
N ASN A 152 -36.31 -8.52 41.16
CA ASN A 152 -37.44 -8.12 42.00
C ASN A 152 -38.74 -8.84 41.60
N ASN A 153 -39.05 -8.97 40.31
CA ASN A 153 -40.26 -9.64 39.84
C ASN A 153 -40.25 -11.15 40.12
N LYS A 154 -39.08 -11.82 40.11
CA LYS A 154 -38.94 -13.22 40.50
C LYS A 154 -39.14 -13.45 42.00
N ALA A 155 -38.85 -12.46 42.86
CA ALA A 155 -39.14 -12.53 44.29
C ALA A 155 -40.64 -12.36 44.59
N SER A 156 -41.35 -11.54 43.81
CA SER A 156 -42.81 -11.34 43.95
C SER A 156 -43.66 -12.53 43.53
N TYR A 157 -43.16 -13.41 42.64
CA TYR A 157 -43.83 -14.65 42.22
C TYR A 157 -43.57 -15.87 43.13
N ARG A 158 -42.82 -15.69 44.23
CA ARG A 158 -42.53 -16.74 45.24
C ARG A 158 -43.30 -16.58 46.56
N LEU A 159 -44.39 -15.82 46.55
CA LEU A 159 -45.44 -15.79 47.57
C LEU A 159 -46.68 -16.48 47.02
#